data_AF-A0A0P6WI59-F1
#
_entry.id   AF-A0A0P6WI59-F1
#
_cell.length_a   1.000
_cell.length_b   1.000
_cell.length_c   1.000
_cell.angle_alpha   90.00
_cell.angle_beta   90.00
_cell.angle_gamma   90.00
#
_symmetry.space_group_name_H-M   'P 1'
#
loop_
_entity.id
_entity.type
_entity.pdbx_description
1 polymer ?
#
loop_
_entity_poly.entity_id
_entity_poly.type
_entity_poly.pdbx_seq_one_letter_code
_entity_poly.pdbx_strand_id
1 'polypeptide(L)' 'MAQEPRPTPDIVDDPDASAAFGAAHDVWALGVSLAAGRICRAAVAMGADYDFCPPAPAGQPDQ' A
#
# COMPACT_ATOMS: atom_id res chain seq x y z
N MET A 1 -7.13 -12.05 1.39
CA MET A 1 -6.93 -10.68 0.87
C MET A 1 -7.03 -9.75 2.05
N ALA A 2 -6.09 -8.82 2.25
CA ALA A 2 -6.19 -7.83 3.31
C ALA A 2 -7.35 -6.89 2.97
N GLN A 3 -8.34 -6.78 3.86
CA GLN A 3 -9.49 -5.90 3.66
C GLN A 3 -9.14 -4.49 4.11
N GLU A 4 -9.66 -3.48 3.41
CA GLU A 4 -9.56 -2.09 3.86
C GLU A 4 -10.26 -1.91 5.22
N PRO A 5 -9.58 -1.33 6.22
CA PRO A 5 -10.22 -0.96 7.48
C PRO A 5 -11.34 0.05 7.22
N ARG A 6 -12.53 -0.18 7.78
CA ARG A 6 -13.63 0.79 7.73
C ARG A 6 -13.90 1.34 9.11
N PRO A 7 -14.01 2.67 9.28
CA PRO A 7 -14.37 3.22 10.58
C PRO A 7 -15.83 2.90 10.91
N THR A 8 -16.10 2.63 12.18
CA THR A 8 -17.47 2.58 12.71
C THR A 8 -17.94 3.99 13.08
N PRO A 9 -19.26 4.24 13.23
CA PRO A 9 -19.75 5.55 13.66
C PRO A 9 -19.11 6.04 14.96
N ASP A 10 -18.93 5.15 15.94
CA ASP A 10 -18.28 5.50 17.23
C ASP A 10 -16.83 5.99 17.07
N ILE A 11 -16.12 5.53 16.03
CA ILE A 11 -14.76 6.01 15.71
C ILE A 11 -14.80 7.39 15.04
N VAL A 12 -15.85 7.67 14.25
CA VAL A 12 -16.01 8.94 13.55
C VAL A 12 -16.40 10.06 14.52
N ASP A 13 -17.25 9.74 15.50
CA ASP A 13 -17.79 10.70 16.46
C ASP A 13 -16.82 11.03 17.61
N ASP A 14 -15.78 10.22 17.82
CA ASP A 14 -14.71 10.46 18.79
C ASP A 14 -13.44 10.98 18.09
N PRO A 15 -12.98 12.21 18.38
CA PRO A 15 -11.82 12.80 17.69
C PRO A 15 -10.51 12.05 17.94
N ASP A 16 -10.32 11.48 19.13
CA ASP A 16 -9.10 10.74 19.46
C ASP A 16 -9.09 9.38 18.77
N ALA A 17 -10.25 8.70 18.75
CA ALA A 17 -10.42 7.45 18.01
C ALA A 17 -10.25 7.64 16.49
N SER A 18 -10.79 8.74 15.95
CA SER A 18 -10.67 9.11 14.54
C SER A 18 -9.21 9.36 14.14
N ALA A 19 -8.45 10.08 14.96
CA ALA A 19 -7.03 10.32 14.73
C ALA A 19 -6.20 9.01 14.77
N ALA A 20 -6.48 8.14 15.74
CA ALA A 20 -5.83 6.83 15.83
C ALA A 20 -6.17 5.94 14.64
N PHE A 21 -7.43 5.96 14.19
CA PHE A 21 -7.87 5.23 13.00
C PHE A 21 -7.16 5.75 11.74
N GLY A 22 -7.05 7.06 11.56
CA GLY A 22 -6.34 7.67 10.44
C GLY A 22 -4.89 7.20 10.35
N ALA A 23 -4.15 7.24 11.46
CA ALA A 23 -2.77 6.75 11.50
C ALA A 23 -2.65 5.25 11.17
N ALA A 24 -3.59 4.43 11.65
CA ALA A 24 -3.62 3.00 11.33
C ALA A 24 -3.96 2.74 9.85
N HIS A 25 -4.87 3.53 9.27
CA HIS A 25 -5.24 3.46 7.85
C HIS A 25 -4.06 3.84 6.96
N ASP A 26 -3.30 4.88 7.30
CA ASP A 26 -2.08 5.27 6.58
C ASP A 26 -1.03 4.14 6.54
N VAL A 27 -0.81 3.46 7.68
CA VAL A 27 0.10 2.31 7.76
C VAL A 27 -0.39 1.15 6.90
N TRP A 28 -1.70 0.87 6.91
CA TRP A 28 -2.29 -0.14 6.05
C TRP A 28 -2.12 0.22 4.56
N ALA A 29 -2.39 1.46 4.17
CA ALA A 29 -2.25 1.95 2.79
C ALA A 29 -0.80 1.87 2.29
N LEU A 30 0.17 2.19 3.15
CA LEU A 30 1.58 2.00 2.86
C LEU A 30 1.92 0.52 2.64
N GLY A 31 1.39 -0.38 3.48
CA GLY A 31 1.55 -1.82 3.34
C GLY A 31 1.02 -2.35 2.00
N VAL A 32 -0.18 -1.92 1.60
CA VAL A 32 -0.77 -2.24 0.29
C VAL A 32 0.10 -1.74 -0.85
N SER A 33 0.58 -0.49 -0.77
CA SER A 33 1.44 0.12 -1.81
C SER A 33 2.76 -0.63 -1.98
N LEU A 34 3.40 -1.03 -0.86
CA LEU A 34 4.63 -1.83 -0.89
C LEU A 34 4.40 -3.23 -1.47
N ALA A 35 3.28 -3.87 -1.14
CA ALA A 35 2.91 -5.17 -1.69
C ALA A 35 2.64 -5.08 -3.20
N ALA A 36 1.89 -4.07 -3.64
CA ALA A 36 1.63 -3.80 -5.05
C ALA A 36 2.93 -3.57 -5.82
N GLY A 37 3.87 -2.79 -5.27
CA GLY A 37 5.19 -2.58 -5.87
C GLY A 37 6.01 -3.86 -6.02
N ARG A 38 5.92 -4.81 -5.08
CA ARG A 38 6.57 -6.13 -5.19
C ARG A 38 5.94 -6.98 -6.30
N ILE A 39 4.62 -7.00 -6.39
CA ILE A 39 3.89 -7.73 -7.44
C ILE A 39 4.23 -7.15 -8.81
N CYS A 40 4.23 -5.83 -8.95
CA CYS A 40 4.67 -5.13 -10.16
C CYS A 40 6.07 -5.56 -10.59
N ARG A 41 7.04 -5.54 -9.66
CA ARG A 41 8.42 -5.96 -9.96
C ARG A 41 8.50 -7.42 -10.42
N ALA A 42 7.77 -8.31 -9.77
CA ALA A 42 7.72 -9.71 -10.19
C ALA A 42 7.11 -9.87 -11.59
N ALA A 43 6.03 -9.13 -11.90
CA ALA A 43 5.38 -9.19 -13.20
C ALA A 43 6.26 -8.66 -14.33
N VAL A 44 6.97 -7.54 -14.12
CA VAL A 44 7.93 -6.99 -15.08
C VAL A 44 9.09 -7.95 -15.32
N ALA A 45 9.60 -8.61 -14.26
CA ALA A 45 10.62 -9.65 -14.40
C ALA A 45 10.14 -10.86 -15.22
N MET A 46 8.83 -11.13 -15.26
CA MET A 46 8.20 -12.14 -16.11
C MET A 46 7.87 -11.62 -17.53
N GLY A 47 8.22 -10.38 -17.86
CA GLY A 47 8.02 -9.77 -19.18
C GLY A 47 6.71 -9.01 -19.36
N ALA A 48 5.97 -8.72 -18.27
CA ALA A 48 4.79 -7.86 -18.36
C ALA A 48 5.19 -6.39 -18.49
N ASP A 49 4.48 -5.65 -19.35
CA ASP A 49 4.65 -4.21 -19.53
C ASP A 49 3.42 -3.49 -18.99
N TYR A 50 3.60 -2.71 -17.92
CA TYR A 50 2.54 -2.02 -17.19
C TYR A 50 2.95 -0.58 -16.90
N ASP A 51 2.29 0.38 -17.53
CA ASP A 51 2.56 1.83 -17.36
C ASP A 51 2.30 2.34 -15.92
N PHE A 52 1.54 1.59 -15.13
CA PHE A 52 1.21 1.95 -13.74
C PHE A 52 2.24 1.41 -12.72
N CYS A 53 3.12 0.51 -13.13
CA CYS A 53 4.11 -0.03 -12.22
C CYS A 53 5.26 0.98 -12.03
N PRO A 54 5.62 1.33 -10.79
CA PRO A 54 6.71 2.27 -10.57
C PRO A 54 8.02 1.68 -11.11
N PRO A 55 8.89 2.51 -11.73
CA PRO A 55 10.18 2.04 -12.23
C PRO A 55 11.02 1.48 -11.07
N ALA A 56 11.91 0.54 -11.38
CA ALA A 56 12.86 0.04 -10.40
C ALA A 56 13.66 1.22 -9.80
N PRO A 57 13.89 1.25 -8.47
CA PRO A 57 14.68 2.31 -7.87
C PRO A 57 16.09 2.30 -8.48
N ALA A 58 16.52 3.45 -8.99
CA ALA A 58 17.84 3.61 -9.58
C ALA A 58 18.92 3.27 -8.53
N GLY A 59 19.60 2.14 -8.70
CA GLY A 59 20.67 1.70 -7.80
C GLY A 59 20.55 0.28 -7.26
N GLN A 60 19.54 -0.51 -7.66
CA GLN A 60 19.55 -1.94 -7.35
C GLN A 60 20.32 -2.68 -8.46
N PRO A 61 21.52 -3.25 -8.18
CA PRO A 61 22.21 -4.07 -9.16
C PRO A 61 21.37 -5.31 -9.45
N ASP A 62 21.28 -5.65 -10.74
CA ASP A 62 20.90 -6.97 -11.24
C ASP A 62 21.62 -8.04 -10.39
N GLN A 63 20.87 -8.78 -9.57
CA GLN A 63 21.33 -9.96 -8.81
C GLN A 63 20.44 -11.11 -9.20
#